data_AF-A0A6V8GA17-F1
#
_entry.id   AF-A0A6V8GA17-F1
#
_cell.length_a   1.000
_cell.length_b   1.000
_cell.length_c   1.000
_cell.angle_alpha   90.00
_cell.angle_beta   90.00
_cell.angle_gamma   90.00
#
_symmetry.space_group_name_H-M   'P 1'
#
loop_
_entity.id
_entity.type
_entity.pdbx_description
1 polymer ?
#
loop_
_entity_poly.entity_id
_entity_poly.type
_entity_poly.pdbx_seq_one_letter_code
_entity_poly.pdbx_strand_id
1 'polypeptide(L)'
;MSIFSINDNSNYGSILSQSKANKESKENSKISFANAFLKQNASKLSDIESKNSQTLARSEILSNNNALSNNSNSTNISNSSNTNLSINNATKTSSPNYDISSEFKNSIYTLKYKQADTSNIVSLAYGYGVDANGYMGSDFNKAAGLPEDFKIHKSTLDEIYNFNEAQYQDIKEQLGISRYFTNIDMADTIKQYYNQFNQIVNHTFNDTNKTSFTEADINSMPKGYISVGYKGLDFSDQSNPYNALGLVNHSNTKVTNVFKTDDEFHEAQAIQMGMMGIDFYPQKLNISTQSLSQGALMEGGFNPDMSVYPQNEDGSYPKEALFMSFLKSEGGYMVAGKNTTIAPQAMSYNLNVAKQSIPKYSNVDFDDIMTGKVDFASLLKGYAQDGWLDASIYAMETGAKWQNIY
;
A
#
# COMPACT_ATOMS: atom_id res chain seq x y z
N MET A 1 47.29 -27.42 41.97
CA MET A 1 46.19 -27.78 41.05
C MET A 1 45.92 -26.57 40.17
N SER A 2 46.46 -26.58 38.95
CA SER A 2 46.28 -25.51 37.96
C SER A 2 45.27 -26.02 36.93
N ILE A 3 44.15 -25.31 36.79
CA ILE A 3 42.99 -25.66 35.97
C ILE A 3 42.98 -24.78 34.71
N PHE A 4 43.96 -24.98 33.84
CA PHE A 4 43.90 -24.53 32.45
C PHE A 4 44.59 -25.57 31.56
N SER A 5 43.85 -26.62 31.23
CA SER A 5 44.12 -27.48 30.09
C SER A 5 43.24 -27.01 28.94
N ILE A 6 43.83 -26.31 27.96
CA ILE A 6 43.21 -26.06 26.66
C ILE A 6 43.35 -27.34 25.85
N ASN A 7 42.20 -27.90 25.47
CA ASN A 7 42.09 -29.04 24.57
C ASN A 7 42.12 -28.50 23.13
N ASP A 8 43.29 -28.53 22.50
CA ASP A 8 43.45 -28.19 21.08
C ASP A 8 42.89 -29.31 20.21
N ASN A 9 41.60 -29.21 19.89
CA ASN A 9 41.04 -29.93 18.76
C ASN A 9 39.87 -29.18 18.13
N SER A 10 40.18 -28.16 17.32
CA SER A 10 39.30 -27.82 16.20
C SER A 10 40.05 -27.04 15.12
N ASN A 11 40.00 -27.59 13.92
CA ASN A 11 40.57 -27.10 12.68
C ASN A 11 39.74 -25.93 12.12
N TYR A 12 39.71 -24.80 12.82
CA TYR A 12 39.07 -23.57 12.33
C TYR A 12 40.14 -22.61 11.83
N GLY A 13 40.11 -22.33 10.52
CA GLY A 13 40.80 -21.18 9.95
C GLY A 13 40.37 -19.91 10.67
N SER A 14 41.24 -18.89 10.71
CA SER A 14 40.94 -17.63 11.40
C SER A 14 39.59 -17.06 10.95
N ILE A 15 38.88 -16.35 11.84
CA ILE A 15 37.61 -15.65 11.53
C ILE A 15 37.73 -14.82 10.24
N LEU A 16 38.93 -14.30 9.97
CA LEU A 16 39.25 -13.58 8.74
C LEU A 16 39.16 -14.48 7.49
N SER A 17 39.66 -15.72 7.54
CA SER A 17 39.55 -16.68 6.44
C SER A 17 38.10 -17.13 6.18
N GLN A 18 37.30 -17.33 7.24
CA GLN A 18 35.87 -17.63 7.12
C GLN A 18 35.08 -16.46 6.50
N SER A 19 35.40 -15.23 6.91
CA SER A 19 34.76 -14.02 6.39
C SER A 19 35.08 -13.78 4.91
N LYS A 20 36.31 -14.09 4.48
CA LYS A 20 36.74 -13.97 3.08
C LYS A 20 36.08 -15.03 2.20
N ALA A 21 36.01 -16.28 2.65
CA ALA A 21 35.31 -17.36 1.95
C ALA A 21 33.79 -17.08 1.82
N ASN A 22 33.17 -16.52 2.86
CA ASN A 22 31.75 -16.11 2.81
C ASN A 22 31.50 -14.91 1.88
N LYS A 23 32.47 -14.01 1.73
CA LYS A 23 32.38 -12.90 0.77
C LYS A 23 32.52 -13.42 -0.67
N GLU A 24 33.50 -14.27 -0.94
CA GLU A 24 33.72 -14.89 -2.25
C GLU A 24 32.54 -15.80 -2.66
N SER A 25 31.93 -16.54 -1.72
CA SER A 25 30.74 -17.37 -2.03
C SER A 25 29.50 -16.53 -2.34
N LYS A 26 29.33 -15.38 -1.66
CA LYS A 26 28.25 -14.42 -1.95
C LYS A 26 28.43 -13.73 -3.29
N GLU A 27 29.65 -13.36 -3.66
CA GLU A 27 29.96 -12.79 -4.98
C GLU A 27 29.72 -13.81 -6.10
N ASN A 28 30.18 -15.05 -5.93
CA ASN A 28 29.91 -16.13 -6.90
C ASN A 28 28.42 -16.47 -7.02
N SER A 29 27.66 -16.40 -5.92
CA SER A 29 26.20 -16.62 -5.93
C SER A 29 25.45 -15.49 -6.66
N LYS A 30 25.87 -14.23 -6.47
CA LYS A 30 25.32 -13.07 -7.19
C LYS A 30 25.59 -13.15 -8.70
N ILE A 31 26.80 -13.57 -9.09
CA ILE A 31 27.17 -13.77 -10.50
C ILE A 31 26.37 -14.94 -11.10
N SER A 32 26.18 -16.03 -10.36
CA SER A 32 25.36 -17.17 -10.78
C SER A 32 23.89 -16.78 -11.00
N PHE A 33 23.31 -16.00 -10.09
CA PHE A 33 21.95 -15.48 -10.24
C PHE A 33 21.81 -14.53 -11.43
N ALA A 34 22.74 -13.58 -11.60
CA ALA A 34 22.73 -12.67 -12.74
C ALA A 34 22.82 -13.42 -14.08
N ASN A 35 23.68 -14.44 -14.16
CA ASN A 35 23.80 -15.29 -15.34
C ASN A 35 22.54 -16.14 -15.59
N ALA A 36 21.90 -16.67 -14.55
CA ALA A 36 20.63 -17.41 -14.68
C ALA A 36 19.49 -16.50 -15.13
N PHE A 37 19.39 -15.30 -14.57
CA PHE A 37 18.40 -14.29 -14.95
C PHE A 37 18.57 -13.84 -16.40
N LEU A 38 19.80 -13.53 -16.83
CA LEU A 38 20.10 -13.17 -18.21
C LEU A 38 19.78 -14.31 -19.18
N LYS A 39 20.12 -15.56 -18.83
CA LYS A 39 19.82 -16.74 -19.65
C LYS A 39 18.31 -17.00 -19.77
N GLN A 40 17.57 -16.83 -18.67
CA GLN A 40 16.11 -17.01 -18.66
C GLN A 40 15.38 -15.90 -19.44
N ASN A 41 15.89 -14.66 -19.39
CA ASN A 41 15.31 -13.57 -20.16
C ASN A 41 15.67 -13.64 -21.65
N ALA A 42 16.89 -14.10 -21.98
CA ALA A 42 17.27 -14.37 -23.36
C ALA A 42 16.43 -15.51 -23.98
N SER A 43 16.13 -16.57 -23.24
CA SER A 43 15.25 -17.65 -23.73
C SER A 43 13.80 -17.16 -23.90
N LYS A 44 13.27 -16.36 -22.96
CA LYS A 44 11.94 -15.75 -23.09
C LYS A 44 11.86 -14.82 -24.32
N LEU A 45 12.93 -14.07 -24.62
CA LEU A 45 12.98 -13.20 -25.79
C LEU A 45 12.99 -14.01 -27.10
N SER A 46 13.77 -15.11 -27.15
CA SER A 46 13.77 -16.03 -28.29
C SER A 46 12.43 -16.72 -28.49
N ASP A 47 11.72 -17.09 -27.40
CA ASP A 47 10.38 -17.64 -27.46
C ASP A 47 9.35 -16.62 -27.99
N ILE A 48 9.47 -15.35 -27.60
CA ILE A 48 8.62 -14.26 -28.11
C ILE A 48 8.89 -14.03 -29.60
N GLU A 49 10.15 -14.00 -30.01
CA GLU A 49 10.54 -13.84 -31.42
C GLU A 49 10.03 -15.01 -32.29
N SER A 50 10.13 -16.24 -31.79
CA SER A 50 9.60 -17.43 -32.45
C SER A 50 8.07 -17.40 -32.56
N LYS A 51 7.36 -17.02 -31.49
CA LYS A 51 5.90 -16.86 -31.50
C LYS A 51 5.45 -15.75 -32.45
N ASN A 52 6.18 -14.64 -32.52
CA ASN A 52 5.89 -13.54 -33.44
C ASN A 52 6.13 -13.97 -34.89
N SER A 53 7.22 -14.69 -35.18
CA SER A 53 7.52 -15.23 -36.51
C SER A 53 6.45 -16.23 -36.98
N GLN A 54 5.97 -17.10 -36.08
CA GLN A 54 4.85 -18.02 -36.37
C GLN A 54 3.53 -17.28 -36.60
N THR A 55 3.29 -16.18 -35.88
CA THR A 55 2.09 -15.34 -36.03
C THR A 55 2.12 -14.59 -37.36
N LEU A 56 3.28 -14.05 -37.75
CA LEU A 56 3.51 -13.44 -39.05
C LEU A 56 3.29 -14.44 -40.19
N ALA A 57 3.89 -15.63 -40.12
CA ALA A 57 3.67 -16.69 -41.12
C ALA A 57 2.19 -17.11 -41.21
N ARG A 58 1.47 -17.21 -40.09
CA ARG A 58 0.01 -17.49 -40.09
C ARG A 58 -0.79 -16.34 -40.71
N SER A 59 -0.41 -15.09 -40.47
CA SER A 59 -1.07 -13.92 -41.05
C SER A 59 -0.86 -13.81 -42.57
N GLU A 60 0.34 -14.17 -43.06
CA GLU A 60 0.64 -14.24 -44.49
C GLU A 60 -0.14 -15.37 -45.18
N ILE A 61 -0.27 -16.55 -44.54
CA ILE A 61 -1.09 -17.66 -45.03
C ILE A 61 -2.58 -17.28 -45.07
N LEU A 62 -3.10 -16.59 -44.05
CA LEU A 62 -4.50 -16.11 -44.02
C LEU A 62 -4.77 -15.07 -45.11
N SER A 63 -3.83 -14.15 -45.33
CA SER A 63 -3.90 -13.12 -46.38
C SER A 63 -3.89 -13.75 -47.78
N ASN A 64 -3.03 -14.76 -48.00
CA ASN A 64 -2.96 -15.48 -49.27
C ASN A 64 -4.21 -16.34 -49.54
N ASN A 65 -4.82 -16.93 -48.50
CA ASN A 65 -6.08 -17.68 -48.63
C ASN A 65 -7.26 -16.76 -48.97
N ASN A 66 -7.31 -15.53 -48.43
CA ASN A 66 -8.33 -14.54 -48.80
C ASN A 66 -8.15 -14.00 -50.23
N ALA A 67 -6.91 -13.95 -50.74
CA ALA A 67 -6.65 -13.59 -52.13
C ALA A 67 -7.05 -14.71 -53.12
N LEU A 68 -6.87 -15.99 -52.76
CA LEU A 68 -7.35 -17.12 -53.57
C LEU A 68 -8.88 -17.31 -53.51
N SER A 69 -9.52 -17.01 -52.38
CA SER A 69 -10.98 -17.16 -52.23
C SER A 69 -11.81 -16.13 -53.01
N ASN A 70 -11.20 -15.02 -53.45
CA ASN A 70 -11.90 -13.96 -54.18
C ASN A 70 -11.85 -14.12 -55.72
N ASN A 71 -11.23 -15.18 -56.25
CA ASN A 71 -11.15 -15.41 -57.69
C ASN A 71 -11.89 -16.68 -58.18
N SER A 72 -12.85 -17.21 -57.42
CA SER A 72 -13.69 -18.30 -57.92
C SER A 72 -15.10 -18.23 -57.33
N ASN A 73 -16.02 -17.72 -58.17
CA ASN A 73 -17.46 -17.99 -58.21
C ASN A 73 -18.27 -17.59 -56.95
N SER A 74 -19.03 -16.49 -56.96
CA SER A 74 -20.22 -16.27 -57.80
C SER A 74 -21.02 -17.55 -58.04
N THR A 75 -22.05 -17.80 -57.23
CA THR A 75 -23.46 -17.89 -57.68
C THR A 75 -24.34 -18.47 -56.56
N ASN A 76 -25.40 -17.70 -56.25
CA ASN A 76 -26.77 -18.16 -56.05
C ASN A 76 -27.24 -18.95 -54.81
N ILE A 77 -28.30 -18.36 -54.24
CA ILE A 77 -29.59 -18.96 -53.84
C ILE A 77 -29.75 -19.37 -52.36
N SER A 78 -30.42 -18.44 -51.66
CA SER A 78 -31.66 -18.61 -50.90
C SER A 78 -31.70 -19.35 -49.55
N ASN A 79 -32.31 -18.60 -48.64
CA ASN A 79 -33.38 -18.97 -47.70
C ASN A 79 -33.07 -19.42 -46.28
N SER A 80 -33.89 -18.81 -45.42
CA SER A 80 -34.42 -19.27 -44.13
C SER A 80 -33.66 -18.89 -42.87
N SER A 81 -34.20 -17.87 -42.22
CA SER A 81 -34.54 -17.81 -40.80
C SER A 81 -34.41 -19.16 -40.06
N ASN A 82 -33.72 -19.15 -38.90
CA ASN A 82 -34.41 -19.30 -37.62
C ASN A 82 -33.47 -19.06 -36.43
N THR A 83 -33.92 -18.17 -35.57
CA THR A 83 -33.50 -17.97 -34.18
C THR A 83 -33.80 -19.24 -33.37
N ASN A 84 -32.81 -19.78 -32.66
CA ASN A 84 -33.05 -20.74 -31.58
C ASN A 84 -32.80 -20.08 -30.23
N LEU A 85 -33.89 -19.58 -29.63
CA LEU A 85 -34.03 -19.43 -28.18
C LEU A 85 -34.00 -20.83 -27.57
N SER A 86 -33.01 -21.11 -26.72
CA SER A 86 -33.04 -22.27 -25.86
C SER A 86 -33.97 -22.01 -24.68
N ILE A 87 -35.19 -22.54 -24.76
CA ILE A 87 -36.14 -22.63 -23.65
C ILE A 87 -35.86 -23.96 -22.95
N ASN A 88 -35.27 -23.90 -21.76
CA ASN A 88 -35.18 -25.06 -20.88
C ASN A 88 -36.47 -25.14 -20.04
N ASN A 89 -37.19 -26.25 -20.21
CA ASN A 89 -38.41 -26.59 -19.49
C ASN A 89 -38.18 -26.75 -17.99
N ALA A 90 -38.98 -26.06 -17.17
CA ALA A 90 -39.21 -26.44 -15.78
C ALA A 90 -40.70 -26.36 -15.45
N THR A 91 -41.35 -27.51 -15.37
CA THR A 91 -42.51 -27.70 -14.51
C THR A 91 -42.40 -29.04 -13.82
N LYS A 92 -42.20 -29.02 -12.50
CA LYS A 92 -43.01 -29.81 -11.57
C LYS A 92 -42.89 -29.23 -10.16
N THR A 93 -44.08 -29.06 -9.61
CA THR A 93 -44.48 -28.45 -8.35
C THR A 93 -44.35 -29.41 -7.18
N SER A 94 -43.71 -28.96 -6.10
CA SER A 94 -43.99 -29.39 -4.72
C SER A 94 -43.57 -28.26 -3.77
N SER A 95 -44.54 -27.52 -3.22
CA SER A 95 -44.35 -26.47 -2.21
C SER A 95 -43.95 -27.07 -0.83
N PRO A 96 -43.61 -26.25 0.19
CA PRO A 96 -42.68 -25.13 0.19
C PRO A 96 -41.64 -25.35 1.32
N ASN A 97 -40.37 -25.48 0.99
CA ASN A 97 -39.32 -25.12 1.95
C ASN A 97 -38.58 -23.96 1.29
N TYR A 98 -38.97 -22.74 1.66
CA TYR A 98 -38.24 -21.55 1.25
C TYR A 98 -36.87 -21.66 1.92
N ASP A 99 -35.92 -22.23 1.21
CA ASP A 99 -34.53 -21.96 1.48
C ASP A 99 -34.35 -20.50 1.06
N ILE A 100 -34.55 -19.61 2.03
CA ILE A 100 -34.37 -18.18 1.85
C ILE A 100 -32.91 -18.03 1.43
N SER A 101 -32.68 -17.74 0.14
CA SER A 101 -31.33 -17.61 -0.41
C SER A 101 -30.54 -16.65 0.46
N SER A 102 -29.24 -16.91 0.62
CA SER A 102 -28.31 -16.03 1.33
C SER A 102 -28.41 -14.57 0.84
N GLU A 103 -28.77 -14.36 -0.43
CA GLU A 103 -29.04 -13.04 -1.02
C GLU A 103 -30.24 -12.32 -0.37
N PHE A 104 -31.31 -13.03 0.00
CA PHE A 104 -32.46 -12.42 0.68
C PHE A 104 -32.18 -12.18 2.17
N LYS A 105 -31.40 -13.03 2.84
CA LYS A 105 -30.95 -12.77 4.24
C LYS A 105 -29.98 -11.60 4.32
N ASN A 106 -29.04 -11.50 3.38
CA ASN A 106 -28.17 -10.33 3.23
C ASN A 106 -28.97 -9.07 2.88
N SER A 107 -30.07 -9.20 2.14
CA SER A 107 -31.01 -8.09 1.88
C SER A 107 -31.75 -7.63 3.14
N ILE A 108 -32.15 -8.55 4.02
CA ILE A 108 -32.80 -8.21 5.31
C ILE A 108 -31.79 -7.60 6.30
N TYR A 109 -30.53 -8.06 6.32
CA TYR A 109 -29.46 -7.40 7.09
C TYR A 109 -29.16 -6.00 6.56
N THR A 110 -28.95 -5.82 5.25
CA THR A 110 -28.81 -4.48 4.65
C THR A 110 -30.04 -3.60 4.89
N LEU A 111 -31.26 -4.17 5.00
CA LEU A 111 -32.47 -3.42 5.39
C LEU A 111 -32.51 -3.06 6.89
N LYS A 112 -32.01 -3.90 7.78
CA LYS A 112 -31.90 -3.62 9.23
C LYS A 112 -30.88 -2.51 9.51
N TYR A 113 -29.92 -2.35 8.60
CA TYR A 113 -28.90 -1.31 8.63
C TYR A 113 -29.19 -0.12 7.69
N LYS A 114 -30.24 -0.18 6.86
CA LYS A 114 -30.68 0.92 6.00
C LYS A 114 -31.19 2.07 6.86
N GLN A 115 -30.56 3.23 6.65
CA GLN A 115 -30.93 4.57 7.10
C GLN A 115 -30.66 4.89 8.58
N ALA A 116 -29.47 5.48 8.82
CA ALA A 116 -29.44 6.71 9.60
C ALA A 116 -30.13 7.80 8.77
N ASP A 117 -31.47 7.77 8.74
CA ASP A 117 -32.25 8.89 8.22
C ASP A 117 -31.84 10.12 9.04
N THR A 118 -31.60 11.26 8.37
CA THR A 118 -31.23 12.52 9.05
C THR A 118 -32.21 12.92 10.17
N SER A 119 -33.42 12.35 10.18
CA SER A 119 -34.41 12.46 11.24
C SER A 119 -34.02 11.80 12.59
N ASN A 120 -33.00 10.93 12.61
CA ASN A 120 -32.56 10.18 13.79
C ASN A 120 -31.22 10.66 14.36
N ILE A 121 -30.69 11.80 13.88
CA ILE A 121 -29.47 12.41 14.41
C ILE A 121 -29.77 13.00 15.80
N VAL A 122 -29.04 12.53 16.81
CA VAL A 122 -29.22 12.97 18.21
C VAL A 122 -28.05 13.81 18.73
N SER A 123 -26.91 13.79 18.05
CA SER A 123 -25.73 14.57 18.45
C SER A 123 -24.81 14.88 17.26
N LEU A 124 -23.76 15.66 17.50
CA LEU A 124 -22.71 15.95 16.53
C LEU A 124 -21.35 15.42 17.02
N ALA A 125 -20.54 14.89 16.09
CA ALA A 125 -19.14 14.56 16.31
C ALA A 125 -18.32 14.99 15.08
N TYR A 126 -17.18 15.65 15.33
CA TYR A 126 -16.29 16.15 14.26
C TYR A 126 -16.98 17.04 13.21
N GLY A 127 -18.09 17.69 13.59
CA GLY A 127 -18.90 18.53 12.69
C GLY A 127 -20.00 17.81 11.92
N TYR A 128 -20.23 16.52 12.18
CA TYR A 128 -21.21 15.68 11.47
C TYR A 128 -22.22 15.04 12.41
N GLY A 129 -23.39 14.69 11.88
CA GLY A 129 -24.45 14.00 12.61
C GLY A 129 -24.03 12.65 13.16
N VAL A 130 -24.53 12.30 14.34
CA VAL A 130 -24.43 10.97 14.95
C VAL A 130 -25.83 10.49 15.34
N ASP A 131 -26.18 9.28 14.94
CA ASP A 131 -27.45 8.66 15.26
C ASP A 131 -27.54 8.18 16.72
N ALA A 132 -28.72 7.74 17.15
CA ALA A 132 -28.96 7.26 18.51
C ALA A 132 -28.13 6.03 18.92
N ASN A 133 -27.61 5.28 17.94
CA ASN A 133 -26.77 4.10 18.16
C ASN A 133 -25.27 4.43 18.09
N GLY A 134 -24.91 5.70 17.93
CA GLY A 134 -23.53 6.16 17.89
C GLY A 134 -22.86 6.08 16.52
N TYR A 135 -23.59 5.77 15.44
CA TYR A 135 -23.04 5.76 14.08
C TYR A 135 -23.09 7.14 13.43
N MET A 136 -22.07 7.44 12.63
CA MET A 136 -21.99 8.68 11.85
C MET A 136 -23.10 8.73 10.80
N GLY A 137 -23.65 9.92 10.59
CA GLY A 137 -24.74 10.18 9.66
C GLY A 137 -24.33 10.20 8.19
N SER A 138 -25.32 10.28 7.31
CA SER A 138 -25.13 10.36 5.85
C SER A 138 -24.34 11.58 5.40
N ASP A 139 -24.35 12.66 6.19
CA ASP A 139 -23.55 13.86 5.98
C ASP A 139 -22.05 13.58 6.08
N PHE A 140 -21.63 12.76 7.07
CA PHE A 140 -20.27 12.26 7.17
C PHE A 140 -19.92 11.38 5.96
N ASN A 141 -20.78 10.41 5.62
CA ASN A 141 -20.54 9.51 4.49
C ASN A 141 -20.33 10.27 3.18
N LYS A 142 -21.16 11.29 2.93
CA LYS A 142 -21.02 12.16 1.76
C LYS A 142 -19.69 12.93 1.75
N ALA A 143 -19.27 13.46 2.90
CA ALA A 143 -17.99 14.17 3.00
C ALA A 143 -16.79 13.22 2.80
N ALA A 144 -16.87 12.02 3.37
CA ALA A 144 -15.84 10.99 3.28
C ALA A 144 -15.88 10.19 1.95
N GLY A 145 -16.88 10.39 1.09
CA GLY A 145 -17.03 9.65 -0.16
C GLY A 145 -17.34 8.16 0.03
N LEU A 146 -18.03 7.83 1.13
CA LEU A 146 -18.45 6.47 1.47
C LEU A 146 -19.81 6.14 0.83
N PRO A 147 -20.14 4.85 0.63
CA PRO A 147 -21.51 4.43 0.32
C PRO A 147 -22.51 4.99 1.34
N GLU A 148 -23.73 5.28 0.90
CA GLU A 148 -24.76 5.91 1.74
C GLU A 148 -25.07 5.07 2.99
N ASP A 149 -25.08 3.75 2.84
CA ASP A 149 -25.36 2.76 3.89
C ASP A 149 -24.12 2.33 4.68
N PHE A 150 -22.93 2.83 4.33
CA PHE A 150 -21.69 2.47 5.01
C PHE A 150 -21.71 2.98 6.45
N LYS A 151 -21.41 2.11 7.41
CA LYS A 151 -21.46 2.50 8.83
C LYS A 151 -20.08 2.70 9.44
N ILE A 152 -19.89 3.85 10.08
CA ILE A 152 -18.74 4.11 10.95
C ILE A 152 -19.28 4.55 12.29
N HIS A 153 -18.90 3.86 13.35
CA HIS A 153 -19.26 4.23 14.71
C HIS A 153 -18.34 5.34 15.23
N LYS A 154 -18.89 6.29 15.98
CA LYS A 154 -18.15 7.42 16.56
C LYS A 154 -16.93 6.96 17.36
N SER A 155 -17.03 5.85 18.09
CA SER A 155 -15.90 5.31 18.87
C SER A 155 -14.67 4.99 18.02
N THR A 156 -14.84 4.62 16.75
CA THR A 156 -13.71 4.44 15.82
C THR A 156 -13.00 5.77 15.56
N LEU A 157 -13.77 6.85 15.36
CA LEU A 157 -13.19 8.18 15.12
C LEU A 157 -12.55 8.75 16.39
N ASP A 158 -13.17 8.51 17.55
CA ASP A 158 -12.60 8.86 18.86
C ASP A 158 -11.26 8.14 19.07
N GLU A 159 -11.17 6.86 18.72
CA GLU A 159 -9.92 6.09 18.82
C GLU A 159 -8.86 6.63 17.86
N ILE A 160 -9.20 6.97 16.61
CA ILE A 160 -8.24 7.60 15.68
C ILE A 160 -7.71 8.90 16.30
N TYR A 161 -8.58 9.74 16.85
CA TYR A 161 -8.18 10.99 17.50
C TYR A 161 -7.26 10.72 18.70
N ASN A 162 -7.66 9.85 19.63
CA ASN A 162 -6.94 9.58 20.87
C ASN A 162 -5.58 8.92 20.61
N PHE A 163 -5.56 7.91 19.74
CA PHE A 163 -4.33 7.22 19.35
C PHE A 163 -3.32 8.22 18.78
N ASN A 164 -3.73 9.07 17.84
CA ASN A 164 -2.83 10.03 17.22
C ASN A 164 -2.42 11.15 18.18
N GLU A 165 -3.30 11.67 19.02
CA GLU A 165 -2.92 12.64 20.06
C GLU A 165 -1.90 12.05 21.05
N ALA A 166 -1.97 10.76 21.35
CA ALA A 166 -1.02 10.07 22.23
C ALA A 166 0.36 9.90 21.58
N GLN A 167 0.43 9.69 20.25
CA GLN A 167 1.71 9.55 19.54
C GLN A 167 2.61 10.80 19.64
N TYR A 168 2.02 11.98 19.86
CA TYR A 168 2.75 13.24 19.96
C TYR A 168 2.97 13.71 21.41
N GLN A 169 2.84 12.85 22.41
CA GLN A 169 2.93 13.24 23.82
C GLN A 169 4.28 13.93 24.16
N ASP A 170 5.40 13.35 23.74
CA ASP A 170 6.73 13.92 24.00
C ASP A 170 6.90 15.32 23.38
N ILE A 171 6.43 15.49 22.14
CA ILE A 171 6.46 16.77 21.42
C ILE A 171 5.54 17.77 22.13
N LYS A 172 4.35 17.35 22.59
CA LYS A 172 3.43 18.21 23.33
C LYS A 172 4.06 18.74 24.62
N GLU A 173 4.74 17.88 25.37
CA GLU A 173 5.46 18.24 26.59
C GLU A 173 6.64 19.18 26.31
N GLN A 174 7.46 18.86 25.31
CA GLN A 174 8.59 19.70 24.90
C GLN A 174 8.16 21.11 24.48
N LEU A 175 7.05 21.22 23.76
CA LEU A 175 6.56 22.49 23.24
C LEU A 175 5.60 23.21 24.19
N GLY A 176 5.23 22.60 25.33
CA GLY A 176 4.28 23.15 26.29
C GLY A 176 2.88 23.38 25.71
N ILE A 177 2.43 22.50 24.81
CA ILE A 177 1.11 22.57 24.18
C ILE A 177 0.18 21.48 24.72
N SER A 178 -1.13 21.77 24.83
CA SER A 178 -2.11 20.82 25.38
C SER A 178 -2.60 19.78 24.37
N ARG A 179 -2.60 20.12 23.08
CA ARG A 179 -3.04 19.26 21.98
C ARG A 179 -2.13 19.49 20.78
N TYR A 180 -1.87 18.42 20.03
CA TYR A 180 -1.07 18.50 18.81
C TYR A 180 -1.96 18.99 17.66
N PHE A 181 -3.14 18.39 17.49
CA PHE A 181 -4.12 18.75 16.48
C PHE A 181 -5.06 19.85 16.99
N THR A 182 -5.12 20.97 16.28
CA THR A 182 -6.09 22.04 16.56
C THR A 182 -7.40 21.82 15.80
N ASN A 183 -7.33 21.18 14.63
CA ASN A 183 -8.47 20.66 13.87
C ASN A 183 -8.07 19.38 13.13
N ILE A 184 -8.99 18.41 13.07
CA ILE A 184 -8.80 17.17 12.31
C ILE A 184 -9.88 17.07 11.24
N ASP A 185 -9.46 16.94 9.98
CA ASP A 185 -10.36 16.59 8.88
C ASP A 185 -10.63 15.08 8.86
N MET A 186 -11.51 14.65 9.76
CA MET A 186 -11.80 13.23 9.99
C MET A 186 -12.44 12.57 8.76
N ALA A 187 -13.32 13.30 8.04
CA ALA A 187 -13.94 12.79 6.83
C ALA A 187 -12.93 12.59 5.70
N ASP A 188 -12.01 13.55 5.49
CA ASP A 188 -10.97 13.38 4.46
C ASP A 188 -9.96 12.29 4.84
N THR A 189 -9.67 12.11 6.13
CA THR A 189 -8.83 11.00 6.62
C THR A 189 -9.44 9.65 6.27
N ILE A 190 -10.71 9.45 6.62
CA ILE A 190 -11.43 8.21 6.27
C ILE A 190 -11.54 8.03 4.76
N LYS A 191 -11.79 9.10 4.01
CA LYS A 191 -11.84 9.07 2.53
C LYS A 191 -10.56 8.54 1.92
N GLN A 192 -9.41 9.04 2.36
CA GLN A 192 -8.10 8.66 1.84
C GLN A 192 -7.82 7.17 2.09
N TYR A 193 -8.15 6.66 3.28
CA TYR A 193 -8.02 5.23 3.57
C TYR A 193 -9.04 4.38 2.82
N TYR A 194 -10.31 4.79 2.77
CA TYR A 194 -11.36 4.04 2.09
C TYR A 194 -11.09 3.92 0.59
N ASN A 195 -10.55 4.96 -0.05
CA ASN A 195 -10.14 4.92 -1.45
C ASN A 195 -9.03 3.88 -1.71
N GLN A 196 -8.06 3.75 -0.80
CA GLN A 196 -7.01 2.74 -0.91
C GLN A 196 -7.57 1.33 -0.66
N PHE A 197 -8.37 1.16 0.40
CA PHE A 197 -9.06 -0.08 0.72
C PHE A 197 -9.91 -0.59 -0.47
N ASN A 198 -10.71 0.28 -1.07
CA ASN A 198 -11.59 -0.09 -2.18
C ASN A 198 -10.80 -0.51 -3.43
N GLN A 199 -9.62 0.06 -3.66
CA GLN A 199 -8.70 -0.41 -4.73
C GLN A 199 -8.15 -1.80 -4.44
N ILE A 200 -7.77 -2.09 -3.20
CA ILE A 200 -7.26 -3.42 -2.78
C ILE A 200 -8.37 -4.47 -2.93
N VAL A 201 -9.59 -4.17 -2.47
CA VAL A 201 -10.76 -5.04 -2.64
C VAL A 201 -11.02 -5.32 -4.13
N ASN A 202 -10.96 -4.29 -4.98
CA ASN A 202 -11.12 -4.47 -6.41
C ASN A 202 -10.01 -5.33 -7.05
N HIS A 203 -8.75 -5.14 -6.67
CA HIS A 203 -7.64 -5.99 -7.13
C HIS A 203 -7.81 -7.45 -6.72
N THR A 204 -8.43 -7.70 -5.55
CA THR A 204 -8.56 -9.04 -4.98
C THR A 204 -9.77 -9.79 -5.54
N PHE A 205 -10.92 -9.12 -5.60
CA PHE A 205 -12.21 -9.76 -5.93
C PHE A 205 -12.81 -9.30 -7.27
N ASN A 206 -12.22 -8.29 -7.91
CA ASN A 206 -12.77 -7.63 -9.10
C ASN A 206 -14.23 -7.15 -8.90
N ASP A 207 -14.56 -6.75 -7.66
CA ASP A 207 -15.87 -6.26 -7.26
C ASP A 207 -15.72 -5.22 -6.14
N THR A 208 -15.91 -3.95 -6.47
CA THR A 208 -15.92 -2.83 -5.50
C THR A 208 -17.19 -2.77 -4.65
N ASN A 209 -18.26 -3.43 -5.08
CA ASN A 209 -19.55 -3.43 -4.42
C ASN A 209 -19.75 -4.62 -3.48
N LYS A 210 -18.75 -5.51 -3.36
CA LYS A 210 -18.79 -6.60 -2.38
C LYS A 210 -18.92 -6.03 -0.96
N THR A 211 -20.05 -6.34 -0.31
CA THR A 211 -20.40 -5.85 1.04
C THR A 211 -20.23 -6.89 2.14
N SER A 212 -20.02 -8.16 1.79
CA SER A 212 -19.91 -9.29 2.73
C SER A 212 -18.72 -10.18 2.36
N PHE A 213 -17.97 -10.60 3.39
CA PHE A 213 -16.70 -11.32 3.28
C PHE A 213 -16.71 -12.56 4.17
N THR A 214 -16.54 -13.75 3.58
CA THR A 214 -16.35 -15.00 4.31
C THR A 214 -14.94 -15.10 4.89
N GLU A 215 -14.68 -16.07 5.78
CA GLU A 215 -13.31 -16.35 6.23
C GLU A 215 -12.38 -16.72 5.06
N ALA A 216 -12.91 -17.42 4.05
CA ALA A 216 -12.15 -17.72 2.84
C ALA A 216 -11.78 -16.44 2.06
N ASP A 217 -12.71 -15.50 1.94
CA ASP A 217 -12.45 -14.19 1.34
C ASP A 217 -11.35 -13.44 2.13
N ILE A 218 -11.45 -13.39 3.47
CA ILE A 218 -10.46 -12.74 4.33
C ILE A 218 -9.08 -13.40 4.18
N ASN A 219 -9.02 -14.74 4.15
CA ASN A 219 -7.78 -15.48 3.96
C ASN A 219 -7.16 -15.27 2.57
N SER A 220 -7.97 -14.91 1.57
CA SER A 220 -7.52 -14.56 0.21
C SER A 220 -7.04 -13.12 0.05
N MET A 221 -7.20 -12.27 1.07
CA MET A 221 -6.71 -10.89 1.04
C MET A 221 -5.19 -10.84 0.83
N PRO A 222 -4.69 -9.86 0.06
CA PRO A 222 -3.26 -9.66 -0.13
C PRO A 222 -2.50 -9.53 1.18
N LYS A 223 -1.24 -9.99 1.19
CA LYS A 223 -0.27 -9.80 2.29
C LYS A 223 0.51 -8.50 2.19
N GLY A 224 0.33 -7.78 1.08
CA GLY A 224 0.85 -6.43 0.91
C GLY A 224 0.47 -5.85 -0.44
N TYR A 225 0.88 -4.60 -0.68
CA TYR A 225 0.62 -3.90 -1.93
C TYR A 225 1.70 -2.87 -2.24
N ILE A 226 1.76 -2.43 -3.50
CA ILE A 226 2.52 -1.25 -3.91
C ILE A 226 1.52 -0.17 -4.28
N SER A 227 1.83 1.06 -3.89
CA SER A 227 1.08 2.22 -4.33
C SER A 227 1.99 3.36 -4.81
N VAL A 228 1.42 4.23 -5.64
CA VAL A 228 2.07 5.43 -6.17
C VAL A 228 1.18 6.65 -5.93
N GLY A 229 1.73 7.86 -6.01
CA GLY A 229 0.96 9.11 -5.83
C GLY A 229 0.74 9.50 -4.37
N TYR A 230 1.13 8.65 -3.42
CA TYR A 230 1.31 8.99 -2.02
C TYR A 230 2.37 10.09 -1.86
N LYS A 231 2.12 11.03 -0.94
CA LYS A 231 3.07 12.06 -0.53
C LYS A 231 3.44 11.85 0.93
N GLY A 232 4.61 11.27 1.14
CA GLY A 232 5.18 11.12 2.47
C GLY A 232 5.79 12.41 3.00
N LEU A 233 6.36 12.32 4.19
CA LEU A 233 7.23 13.36 4.73
C LEU A 233 8.54 13.33 3.97
N ASP A 234 8.85 14.43 3.30
CA ASP A 234 10.14 14.63 2.64
C ASP A 234 10.63 16.01 3.04
N PHE A 235 11.31 16.07 4.16
CA PHE A 235 11.83 17.31 4.73
C PHE A 235 12.87 18.00 3.84
N SER A 236 13.41 17.31 2.82
CA SER A 236 14.27 17.94 1.82
C SER A 236 13.47 18.69 0.74
N ASP A 237 12.23 18.28 0.48
CA ASP A 237 11.29 18.99 -0.40
C ASP A 237 10.55 20.09 0.35
N GLN A 238 11.10 21.30 0.33
CA GLN A 238 10.48 22.47 0.96
C GLN A 238 9.13 22.86 0.34
N SER A 239 8.81 22.37 -0.86
CA SER A 239 7.54 22.62 -1.52
C SER A 239 6.42 21.69 -1.04
N ASN A 240 6.76 20.60 -0.33
CA ASN A 240 5.79 19.66 0.20
C ASN A 240 5.01 20.29 1.36
N PRO A 241 3.72 20.64 1.17
CA PRO A 241 2.95 21.37 2.18
C PRO A 241 2.67 20.52 3.43
N TYR A 242 2.79 19.19 3.33
CA TYR A 242 2.48 18.26 4.42
C TYR A 242 3.61 18.17 5.45
N ASN A 243 4.84 18.57 5.10
CA ASN A 243 5.95 18.67 6.04
C ASN A 243 5.63 19.58 7.23
N ALA A 244 4.93 20.70 6.98
CA ALA A 244 4.54 21.61 8.04
C ALA A 244 3.56 20.97 9.04
N LEU A 245 2.72 20.05 8.55
CA LEU A 245 1.78 19.29 9.38
C LEU A 245 2.43 18.09 10.07
N GLY A 246 3.59 17.61 9.59
CA GLY A 246 4.19 16.37 10.08
C GLY A 246 3.33 15.15 9.78
N LEU A 247 2.48 15.25 8.74
CA LEU A 247 1.56 14.20 8.31
C LEU A 247 1.84 13.79 6.88
N VAL A 248 1.39 12.59 6.53
CA VAL A 248 1.44 12.05 5.17
C VAL A 248 0.14 12.33 4.43
N ASN A 249 0.12 12.26 3.10
CA ASN A 249 -1.08 12.43 2.29
C ASN A 249 -1.24 11.29 1.28
N HIS A 250 -2.40 10.64 1.31
CA HIS A 250 -2.79 9.54 0.43
C HIS A 250 -3.88 9.92 -0.58
N SER A 251 -4.20 11.21 -0.73
CA SER A 251 -5.34 11.65 -1.55
C SER A 251 -5.24 11.25 -3.04
N ASN A 252 -4.02 11.09 -3.55
CA ASN A 252 -3.75 10.67 -4.92
C ASN A 252 -3.20 9.24 -5.02
N THR A 253 -3.29 8.46 -3.93
CA THR A 253 -2.71 7.12 -3.89
C THR A 253 -3.43 6.16 -4.83
N LYS A 254 -2.64 5.48 -5.67
CA LYS A 254 -3.10 4.44 -6.60
C LYS A 254 -2.39 3.13 -6.30
N VAL A 255 -3.15 2.08 -6.02
CA VAL A 255 -2.61 0.73 -5.82
C VAL A 255 -2.28 0.14 -7.18
N THR A 256 -0.99 -0.09 -7.44
CA THR A 256 -0.48 -0.57 -8.73
C THR A 256 -0.28 -2.08 -8.77
N ASN A 257 0.00 -2.69 -7.62
CA ASN A 257 0.18 -4.13 -7.50
C ASN A 257 -0.19 -4.63 -6.10
N VAL A 258 -0.59 -5.89 -5.99
CA VAL A 258 -0.86 -6.59 -4.73
C VAL A 258 -0.05 -7.87 -4.65
N PHE A 259 0.32 -8.30 -3.44
CA PHE A 259 1.05 -9.54 -3.17
C PHE A 259 0.14 -10.52 -2.46
N LYS A 260 -0.07 -11.69 -3.03
CA LYS A 260 -1.03 -12.68 -2.52
C LYS A 260 -0.48 -13.47 -1.34
N THR A 261 0.83 -13.65 -1.29
CA THR A 261 1.52 -14.45 -0.27
C THR A 261 2.56 -13.62 0.47
N ASP A 262 2.95 -14.11 1.65
CA ASP A 262 4.05 -13.52 2.41
C ASP A 262 5.37 -13.57 1.64
N ASP A 263 5.61 -14.65 0.89
CA ASP A 263 6.82 -14.82 0.07
C ASP A 263 6.91 -13.76 -1.04
N GLU A 264 5.82 -13.53 -1.78
CA GLU A 264 5.77 -12.49 -2.82
C GLU A 264 6.05 -11.09 -2.22
N PHE A 265 5.51 -10.81 -1.03
CA PHE A 265 5.77 -9.56 -0.33
C PHE A 265 7.24 -9.44 0.13
N HIS A 266 7.81 -10.49 0.71
CA HIS A 266 9.20 -10.50 1.16
C HIS A 266 10.19 -10.36 -0.01
N GLU A 267 9.89 -10.98 -1.16
CA GLU A 267 10.68 -10.81 -2.38
C GLU A 267 10.65 -9.35 -2.86
N ALA A 268 9.47 -8.72 -2.88
CA ALA A 268 9.35 -7.31 -3.25
C ALA A 268 10.11 -6.38 -2.30
N GLN A 269 10.07 -6.67 -0.99
CA GLN A 269 10.85 -5.93 0.01
C GLN A 269 12.36 -6.12 -0.19
N ALA A 270 12.81 -7.35 -0.47
CA ALA A 270 14.21 -7.63 -0.76
C ALA A 270 14.71 -6.92 -2.02
N ILE A 271 13.88 -6.81 -3.07
CA ILE A 271 14.18 -6.04 -4.28
C ILE A 271 14.31 -4.54 -3.95
N GLN A 272 13.36 -3.99 -3.19
CA GLN A 272 13.38 -2.60 -2.76
C GLN A 272 14.63 -2.24 -1.95
N MET A 273 15.07 -3.14 -1.06
CA MET A 273 16.32 -2.96 -0.30
C MET A 273 17.58 -3.19 -1.15
N GLY A 274 17.52 -4.08 -2.15
CA GLY A 274 18.66 -4.51 -2.95
C GLY A 274 18.98 -3.63 -4.15
N MET A 275 18.02 -2.83 -4.62
CA MET A 275 18.16 -1.98 -5.81
C MET A 275 18.22 -0.50 -5.42
N MET A 276 19.42 0.10 -5.46
CA MET A 276 19.56 1.54 -5.29
C MET A 276 18.84 2.29 -6.42
N GLY A 277 18.03 3.28 -6.06
CA GLY A 277 17.39 4.21 -7.00
C GLY A 277 16.01 3.80 -7.51
N ILE A 278 15.42 2.71 -7.03
CA ILE A 278 14.02 2.37 -7.35
C ILE A 278 13.09 2.90 -6.26
N ASP A 279 12.20 3.80 -6.65
CA ASP A 279 11.22 4.46 -5.78
C ASP A 279 9.88 3.70 -5.78
N PHE A 280 9.85 2.47 -5.26
CA PHE A 280 8.61 1.79 -4.89
C PHE A 280 8.70 1.26 -3.45
N TYR A 281 7.62 1.36 -2.70
CA TYR A 281 7.56 0.95 -1.29
C TYR A 281 6.45 -0.09 -1.08
N PRO A 282 6.80 -1.39 -0.94
CA PRO A 282 5.84 -2.41 -0.55
C PRO A 282 5.29 -2.13 0.84
N GLN A 283 3.98 -2.00 0.96
CA GLN A 283 3.26 -1.85 2.22
C GLN A 283 2.75 -3.21 2.68
N LYS A 284 3.02 -3.57 3.93
CA LYS A 284 2.53 -4.82 4.51
C LYS A 284 1.04 -4.69 4.80
N LEU A 285 0.28 -5.73 4.45
CA LEU A 285 -1.14 -5.81 4.77
C LEU A 285 -1.42 -6.99 5.71
N ASN A 286 -1.89 -6.67 6.90
CA ASN A 286 -2.18 -7.60 8.00
C ASN A 286 -3.69 -7.74 8.21
N ILE A 287 -4.40 -8.13 7.15
CA ILE A 287 -5.83 -8.46 7.20
C ILE A 287 -5.98 -9.96 7.41
N SER A 288 -6.64 -10.32 8.52
CA SER A 288 -6.92 -11.70 8.93
C SER A 288 -8.11 -11.75 9.88
N THR A 289 -8.63 -12.93 10.18
CA THR A 289 -9.64 -13.10 11.23
C THR A 289 -9.15 -12.61 12.60
N GLN A 290 -7.84 -12.69 12.87
CA GLN A 290 -7.24 -12.11 14.07
C GLN A 290 -7.29 -10.57 14.07
N SER A 291 -7.03 -9.92 12.92
CA SER A 291 -7.18 -8.46 12.82
C SER A 291 -8.63 -8.00 13.02
N LEU A 292 -9.59 -8.88 12.78
CA LEU A 292 -11.02 -8.68 13.02
C LEU A 292 -11.43 -8.98 14.47
N SER A 293 -10.52 -9.53 15.29
CA SER A 293 -10.75 -9.78 16.71
C SER A 293 -10.62 -8.50 17.55
N GLN A 294 -11.07 -8.58 18.82
CA GLN A 294 -10.95 -7.49 19.79
C GLN A 294 -9.48 -7.31 20.20
N GLY A 295 -8.92 -6.11 20.00
CA GLY A 295 -7.55 -5.78 20.39
C GLY A 295 -6.69 -5.24 19.25
N ALA A 296 -5.66 -4.48 19.59
CA ALA A 296 -4.68 -3.95 18.64
C ALA A 296 -3.88 -5.07 17.96
N LEU A 297 -3.31 -4.79 16.78
CA LEU A 297 -2.36 -5.72 16.13
C LEU A 297 -1.01 -5.80 16.84
N MET A 298 -0.68 -4.79 17.64
CA MET A 298 0.54 -4.69 18.43
C MET A 298 0.27 -3.89 19.71
N GLU A 299 1.08 -4.12 20.75
CA GLU A 299 0.97 -3.38 22.01
C GLU A 299 1.08 -1.87 21.77
N GLY A 300 0.15 -1.10 22.34
CA GLY A 300 0.07 0.35 22.13
C GLY A 300 -0.39 0.81 20.75
N GLY A 301 -0.75 -0.11 19.84
CA GLY A 301 -1.26 0.22 18.51
C GLY A 301 -2.73 0.63 18.51
N PHE A 302 -3.16 1.23 17.39
CA PHE A 302 -4.55 1.61 17.13
C PHE A 302 -5.53 0.44 17.35
N ASN A 303 -6.56 0.66 18.18
CA ASN A 303 -7.47 -0.40 18.62
C ASN A 303 -8.94 0.05 18.59
N PRO A 304 -9.57 0.12 17.39
CA PRO A 304 -10.98 0.46 17.30
C PRO A 304 -11.83 -0.64 17.93
N ASP A 305 -12.96 -0.25 18.55
CA ASP A 305 -13.94 -1.19 19.04
C ASP A 305 -14.58 -1.96 17.87
N MET A 306 -14.24 -3.23 17.73
CA MET A 306 -14.76 -4.09 16.67
C MET A 306 -16.17 -4.62 16.97
N SER A 307 -16.66 -4.52 18.22
CA SER A 307 -17.96 -5.08 18.61
C SER A 307 -19.15 -4.36 17.96
N VAL A 308 -18.96 -3.11 17.56
CA VAL A 308 -19.95 -2.29 16.82
C VAL A 308 -20.02 -2.64 15.33
N TYR A 309 -19.23 -3.63 14.86
CA TYR A 309 -19.27 -4.15 13.50
C TYR A 309 -19.50 -5.67 13.52
N PRO A 310 -20.66 -6.15 13.99
CA PRO A 310 -20.93 -7.57 14.16
C PRO A 310 -20.98 -8.30 12.82
N GLN A 311 -20.75 -9.62 12.87
CA GLN A 311 -20.95 -10.49 11.72
C GLN A 311 -22.41 -10.46 11.24
N ASN A 312 -22.59 -10.74 9.95
CA ASN A 312 -23.88 -10.97 9.33
C ASN A 312 -24.51 -12.28 9.86
N GLU A 313 -25.80 -12.45 9.61
CA GLU A 313 -26.58 -13.63 10.00
C GLU A 313 -25.98 -14.96 9.50
N ASP A 314 -25.29 -14.93 8.35
CA ASP A 314 -24.63 -16.07 7.71
C ASP A 314 -23.19 -16.31 8.22
N GLY A 315 -22.73 -15.54 9.22
CA GLY A 315 -21.38 -15.60 9.78
C GLY A 315 -20.31 -14.87 8.95
N SER A 316 -20.67 -14.26 7.82
CA SER A 316 -19.75 -13.41 7.06
C SER A 316 -19.51 -12.07 7.77
N TYR A 317 -18.40 -11.42 7.45
CA TYR A 317 -18.06 -10.11 7.97
C TYR A 317 -18.55 -9.00 7.03
N PRO A 318 -19.12 -7.90 7.56
CA PRO A 318 -19.49 -6.75 6.75
C PRO A 318 -18.24 -6.00 6.24
N LYS A 319 -18.40 -5.23 5.16
CA LYS A 319 -17.32 -4.42 4.55
C LYS A 319 -16.71 -3.44 5.54
N GLU A 320 -17.51 -2.91 6.46
CA GLU A 320 -17.11 -2.03 7.55
C GLU A 320 -16.11 -2.70 8.47
N ALA A 321 -16.37 -3.94 8.90
CA ALA A 321 -15.44 -4.70 9.75
C ALA A 321 -14.11 -4.94 9.02
N LEU A 322 -14.16 -5.30 7.73
CA LEU A 322 -12.97 -5.46 6.91
C LEU A 322 -12.19 -4.15 6.73
N PHE A 323 -12.89 -3.02 6.59
CA PHE A 323 -12.27 -1.71 6.53
C PHE A 323 -11.60 -1.32 7.85
N MET A 324 -12.19 -1.65 9.02
CA MET A 324 -11.53 -1.43 10.31
C MET A 324 -10.26 -2.29 10.45
N SER A 325 -10.30 -3.54 10.00
CA SER A 325 -9.13 -4.40 9.90
C SER A 325 -8.04 -3.81 9.00
N PHE A 326 -8.42 -3.22 7.85
CA PHE A 326 -7.51 -2.47 6.99
C PHE A 326 -6.90 -1.26 7.74
N LEU A 327 -7.69 -0.44 8.42
CA LEU A 327 -7.18 0.69 9.22
C LEU A 327 -6.19 0.25 10.30
N LYS A 328 -6.47 -0.87 10.98
CA LYS A 328 -5.53 -1.49 11.95
C LYS A 328 -4.22 -1.86 11.29
N SER A 329 -4.27 -2.45 10.09
CA SER A 329 -3.07 -2.79 9.32
C SER A 329 -2.26 -1.54 8.93
N GLU A 330 -2.94 -0.45 8.58
CA GLU A 330 -2.32 0.83 8.23
C GLU A 330 -1.88 1.65 9.47
N GLY A 331 -2.15 1.14 10.67
CA GLY A 331 -1.77 1.76 11.94
C GLY A 331 -2.72 2.86 12.44
N GLY A 332 -3.80 3.17 11.73
CA GLY A 332 -4.79 4.16 12.16
C GLY A 332 -4.26 5.59 12.28
N TYR A 333 -3.18 5.92 11.55
CA TYR A 333 -2.56 7.24 11.62
C TYR A 333 -3.43 8.34 11.00
N MET A 334 -3.30 9.55 11.52
CA MET A 334 -3.86 10.73 10.89
C MET A 334 -3.13 11.03 9.58
N VAL A 335 -3.89 11.45 8.57
CA VAL A 335 -3.34 11.91 7.29
C VAL A 335 -3.68 13.39 7.09
N ALA A 336 -2.88 14.07 6.28
CA ALA A 336 -3.10 15.47 5.95
C ALA A 336 -4.38 15.59 5.11
N GLY A 337 -5.42 16.15 5.71
CA GLY A 337 -6.62 16.60 5.01
C GLY A 337 -6.58 18.11 4.77
N LYS A 338 -7.44 18.59 3.87
CA LYS A 338 -7.47 20.02 3.47
C LYS A 338 -7.68 20.97 4.64
N ASN A 339 -8.46 20.55 5.63
CA ASN A 339 -8.77 21.36 6.80
C ASN A 339 -7.99 20.95 8.06
N THR A 340 -7.10 19.95 7.98
CA THR A 340 -6.33 19.51 9.15
C THR A 340 -5.34 20.59 9.56
N THR A 341 -5.35 20.97 10.84
CA THR A 341 -4.42 21.96 11.41
C THR A 341 -3.84 21.45 12.72
N ILE A 342 -2.60 21.84 12.99
CA ILE A 342 -1.89 21.51 14.23
C ILE A 342 -1.63 22.77 15.05
N ALA A 343 -1.10 22.62 16.27
CA ALA A 343 -0.69 23.75 17.09
C ALA A 343 0.39 24.59 16.37
N PRO A 344 0.33 25.94 16.41
CA PRO A 344 1.33 26.79 15.76
C PRO A 344 2.78 26.51 16.20
N GLN A 345 2.97 26.13 17.46
CA GLN A 345 4.27 25.71 18.00
C GLN A 345 4.75 24.41 17.34
N ALA A 346 3.86 23.43 17.19
CA ALA A 346 4.17 22.16 16.52
C ALA A 346 4.48 22.37 15.03
N MET A 347 3.74 23.26 14.35
CA MET A 347 4.02 23.63 12.96
C MET A 347 5.39 24.28 12.81
N SER A 348 5.72 25.24 13.68
CA SER A 348 7.06 25.86 13.71
C SER A 348 8.15 24.83 13.98
N TYR A 349 7.90 23.90 14.91
CA TYR A 349 8.81 22.80 15.21
C TYR A 349 9.06 21.91 13.98
N ASN A 350 8.00 21.41 13.33
CA ASN A 350 8.11 20.57 12.14
C ASN A 350 8.86 21.27 11.00
N LEU A 351 8.59 22.57 10.78
CA LEU A 351 9.31 23.37 9.77
C LEU A 351 10.78 23.57 10.12
N ASN A 352 11.12 23.70 11.40
CA ASN A 352 12.51 23.82 11.85
C ASN A 352 13.25 22.49 11.72
N VAL A 353 12.61 21.38 12.08
CA VAL A 353 13.12 20.03 11.81
C VAL A 353 13.34 19.87 10.31
N ALA A 354 12.40 20.32 9.48
CA ALA A 354 12.54 20.26 8.03
C ALA A 354 13.74 21.05 7.51
N LYS A 355 13.96 22.27 8.02
CA LYS A 355 15.12 23.11 7.66
C LYS A 355 16.45 22.55 8.15
N GLN A 356 16.46 21.89 9.31
CA GLN A 356 17.66 21.27 9.88
C GLN A 356 17.93 19.89 9.30
N SER A 357 16.93 19.26 8.66
CA SER A 357 17.10 18.05 7.89
C SER A 357 18.01 18.38 6.73
N ILE A 358 19.30 18.04 6.85
CA ILE A 358 20.28 18.15 5.78
C ILE A 358 19.63 17.53 4.53
N PRO A 359 19.58 18.23 3.38
CA PRO A 359 19.02 17.66 2.16
C PRO A 359 19.66 16.30 1.95
N LYS A 360 18.80 15.27 1.82
CA LYS A 360 19.15 13.88 1.51
C LYS A 360 20.37 13.91 0.60
N TYR A 361 21.53 13.48 1.13
CA TYR A 361 22.87 13.58 0.53
C TYR A 361 22.78 13.92 -0.94
N SER A 362 23.00 15.18 -1.28
CA SER A 362 22.93 15.66 -2.65
C SER A 362 23.78 14.71 -3.50
N ASN A 363 23.13 13.82 -4.25
CA ASN A 363 23.82 13.07 -5.27
C ASN A 363 24.49 14.14 -6.10
N VAL A 364 25.82 14.12 -6.14
CA VAL A 364 26.56 15.11 -6.93
C VAL A 364 26.04 14.99 -8.36
N ASP A 365 25.31 16.00 -8.80
CA ASP A 365 24.76 16.03 -10.14
C ASP A 365 25.93 16.05 -11.12
N PHE A 366 25.80 15.29 -12.20
CA PHE A 366 26.85 15.21 -13.21
C PHE A 366 27.11 16.59 -13.82
N ASP A 367 26.06 17.41 -13.94
CA ASP A 367 26.18 18.80 -14.39
C ASP A 367 27.03 19.67 -13.46
N ASP A 368 27.01 19.42 -12.14
CA ASP A 368 27.82 20.19 -11.19
C ASP A 368 29.30 19.77 -11.20
N ILE A 369 29.60 18.51 -11.58
CA ILE A 369 30.97 18.07 -11.92
C ILE A 369 31.43 18.72 -13.22
N MET A 370 30.58 18.66 -14.26
CA MET A 370 30.89 19.19 -15.59
C MET A 370 31.07 20.70 -15.60
N THR A 371 30.35 21.42 -14.74
CA THR A 371 30.44 22.88 -14.60
C THR A 371 31.52 23.31 -13.59
N GLY A 372 32.22 22.37 -12.95
CA GLY A 372 33.30 22.66 -12.01
C GLY A 372 32.85 23.27 -10.67
N LYS A 373 31.55 23.14 -10.35
CA LYS A 373 31.00 23.47 -9.04
C LYS A 373 31.38 22.42 -7.99
N VAL A 374 31.64 21.19 -8.41
CA VAL A 374 32.21 20.13 -7.58
C VAL A 374 33.55 19.71 -8.15
N ASP A 375 34.58 19.65 -7.30
CA ASP A 375 35.85 19.06 -7.69
C ASP A 375 35.81 17.54 -7.61
N PHE A 376 35.77 16.89 -8.78
CA PHE A 376 35.70 15.44 -8.90
C PHE A 376 36.87 14.71 -8.24
N ALA A 377 38.06 15.31 -8.22
CA ALA A 377 39.23 14.70 -7.61
C ALA A 377 39.11 14.67 -6.08
N SER A 378 38.64 15.76 -5.47
CA SER A 378 38.36 15.83 -4.03
C SER A 378 37.20 14.93 -3.62
N LEU A 379 36.17 14.82 -4.46
CA LEU A 379 35.06 13.87 -4.30
C LEU A 379 35.58 12.42 -4.18
N LEU A 380 36.40 11.99 -5.13
CA LEU A 380 36.97 10.64 -5.13
C LEU A 380 37.87 10.39 -3.90
N LYS A 381 38.58 11.43 -3.46
CA LYS A 381 39.51 11.35 -2.33
C LYS A 381 38.80 11.27 -0.99
N GLY A 382 37.76 12.07 -0.76
CA GLY A 382 36.89 11.95 0.41
C GLY A 382 36.23 10.56 0.48
N TYR A 383 35.76 10.05 -0.66
CA TYR A 383 35.22 8.68 -0.73
C TYR A 383 36.22 7.58 -0.39
N ALA A 384 37.48 7.74 -0.79
CA ALA A 384 38.53 6.76 -0.55
C ALA A 384 39.09 6.80 0.88
N GLN A 385 39.01 7.94 1.57
CA GLN A 385 39.61 8.15 2.89
C GLN A 385 38.60 7.92 4.03
N ASP A 386 37.42 8.55 3.93
CA ASP A 386 36.49 8.64 5.07
C ASP A 386 35.14 7.95 4.78
N GLY A 387 34.95 7.46 3.54
CA GLY A 387 33.74 6.75 3.12
C GLY A 387 32.65 7.66 2.54
N TRP A 388 31.59 7.04 2.01
CA TRP A 388 30.56 7.74 1.23
C TRP A 388 29.80 8.83 2.00
N LEU A 389 29.60 8.64 3.31
CA LEU A 389 28.80 9.53 4.14
C LEU A 389 29.53 10.80 4.58
N ASP A 390 30.88 10.77 4.59
CA ASP A 390 31.71 11.81 5.20
C ASP A 390 32.48 12.67 4.17
N ALA A 391 32.31 12.41 2.87
CA ALA A 391 32.98 13.17 1.81
C ALA A 391 32.63 14.67 1.79
N SER A 392 31.43 15.04 2.26
CA SER A 392 31.04 16.44 2.44
C SER A 392 31.80 17.13 3.58
N ILE A 393 32.11 16.40 4.66
CA ILE A 393 32.91 16.87 5.80
C ILE A 393 34.36 17.06 5.36
N TYR A 394 34.92 16.09 4.62
CA TYR A 394 36.25 16.22 4.01
C TYR A 394 36.38 17.49 3.17
N ALA A 395 35.37 17.79 2.34
CA ALA A 395 35.41 18.98 1.49
C ALA A 395 35.37 20.28 2.31
N MET A 396 34.60 20.33 3.40
CA MET A 396 34.61 21.47 4.33
C MET A 396 35.96 21.65 5.03
N GLU A 397 36.56 20.57 5.53
CA GLU A 397 37.85 20.63 6.25
C GLU A 397 39.02 21.01 5.34
N THR A 398 38.97 20.59 4.07
CA THR A 398 40.05 20.82 3.09
C THR A 398 39.82 22.04 2.20
N GLY A 399 38.65 22.68 2.28
CA GLY A 399 38.25 23.79 1.40
C GLY A 399 38.01 23.36 -0.05
N ALA A 400 37.72 22.09 -0.29
CA ALA A 400 37.43 21.58 -1.63
C ALA A 400 36.04 22.05 -2.09
N LYS A 401 35.89 22.27 -3.41
CA LYS A 401 34.60 22.70 -3.98
C LYS A 401 33.57 21.56 -3.90
N TRP A 402 32.47 21.83 -3.21
CA TRP A 402 31.34 20.91 -3.04
C TRP A 402 30.00 21.61 -3.26
N GLN A 403 28.94 20.85 -3.55
CA GLN A 403 27.62 21.42 -3.75
C GLN A 403 27.15 22.11 -2.47
N ASN A 404 26.74 23.38 -2.61
CA ASN A 404 26.15 24.19 -1.53
C ASN A 404 27.02 24.30 -0.26
N ILE A 405 28.32 24.56 -0.40
CA ILE A 405 29.10 25.13 0.72
C ILE A 405 28.72 26.62 0.83
N TYR A 406 28.11 27.01 1.95
CA TYR A 406 27.90 28.42 2.30
C TYR A 406 29.20 29.10 2.71
#